data_AF-K1SR94-F1
#
_entry.id   AF-K1SR94-F1
#
_cell.length_a   1.000
_cell.length_b   1.000
_cell.length_c   1.000
_cell.angle_alpha   90.00
_cell.angle_beta   90.00
_cell.angle_gamma   90.00
#
_symmetry.space_group_name_H-M   'P 1'
#
loop_
_entity.id
_entity.type
_entity.pdbx_description
1 polymer ?
#
loop_
_entity_poly.entity_id
_entity_poly.type
_entity_poly.pdbx_seq_one_letter_code
_entity_poly.pdbx_strand_id
1 'polypeptide(L)' 'MKKLFLCMALGLAAEWALAAEPLWLRDVKISPDGQQIAFCYKGDIYKVAADGGKAVQLTTQESYESSPVWSPD' A
#
# COMPACT_ATOMS: atom_id res chain seq x y z
N MET A 1 17.19 -27.79 -26.55
CA MET A 1 17.52 -27.21 -25.22
C MET A 1 17.69 -25.68 -25.20
N LYS A 2 17.62 -24.94 -26.33
CA LYS A 2 17.59 -23.46 -26.31
C LYS A 2 16.17 -22.85 -26.31
N LYS A 3 15.16 -23.61 -26.75
CA LYS A 3 13.76 -23.17 -26.76
C LYS A 3 13.06 -23.27 -25.40
N LEU A 4 13.67 -23.99 -24.44
CA LEU A 4 13.12 -24.16 -23.09
C LEU A 4 13.51 -23.01 -22.15
N PHE A 5 14.62 -22.32 -22.43
CA PHE A 5 15.03 -21.14 -21.66
C PHE A 5 14.23 -19.87 -22.01
N LEU A 6 13.58 -19.84 -23.19
CA LEU A 6 12.80 -18.68 -23.61
C LEU A 6 11.49 -18.53 -22.84
N CYS A 7 10.94 -19.60 -22.27
CA CYS A 7 9.68 -19.53 -21.50
C CYS A 7 9.89 -19.08 -20.05
N MET A 8 11.10 -19.19 -19.48
CA MET A 8 11.34 -18.84 -18.08
C MET A 8 11.65 -17.35 -17.87
N ALA A 9 12.13 -16.66 -18.91
CA ALA A 9 12.42 -15.23 -18.86
C ALA A 9 11.17 -14.34 -19.03
N LEU A 10 10.06 -14.89 -19.53
CA LEU A 10 8.80 -14.16 -19.73
C LEU A 10 7.88 -14.16 -18.50
N GLY A 11 8.19 -14.96 -17.47
CA GLY A 11 7.37 -15.06 -16.26
C GLY A 11 7.73 -14.08 -15.14
N LEU A 12 8.90 -13.44 -15.18
CA LEU A 12 9.41 -12.62 -14.06
C LEU A 12 9.14 -11.12 -14.14
N ALA A 13 8.50 -10.62 -15.20
CA ALA A 13 8.32 -9.17 -15.40
C ALA A 13 6.86 -8.69 -15.27
N ALA A 14 5.91 -9.58 -15.02
CA ALA A 14 4.48 -9.26 -15.04
C ALA A 14 3.82 -9.34 -13.65
N GLU A 15 4.49 -8.79 -12.63
CA GLU A 15 3.85 -8.46 -11.36
C GLU A 15 4.05 -6.98 -11.02
N TRP A 16 4.05 -6.11 -12.04
CA TRP A 16 3.55 -4.77 -11.81
C TRP A 16 2.05 -4.92 -11.66
N ALA A 17 1.60 -5.32 -10.46
CA ALA A 17 0.24 -5.10 -10.06
C ALA A 17 0.01 -3.62 -10.32
N LEU A 18 -0.84 -3.31 -11.30
CA LEU A 18 -1.42 -1.99 -11.45
C LEU A 18 -2.21 -1.80 -10.16
N ALA A 19 -1.55 -1.32 -9.10
CA ALA A 19 -2.22 -0.80 -7.95
C ALA A 19 -3.07 0.33 -8.53
N ALA A 20 -4.37 0.07 -8.66
CA ALA A 20 -5.31 1.09 -9.09
C ALA A 20 -5.02 2.31 -8.24
N GLU A 21 -4.67 3.42 -8.88
CA GLU A 21 -4.37 4.65 -8.14
C GLU A 21 -5.57 4.89 -7.22
N PRO A 22 -5.37 4.91 -5.90
CA PRO A 22 -6.47 5.09 -4.99
C PRO A 22 -7.01 6.50 -5.20
N LEU A 23 -8.03 6.60 -6.05
CA LEU A 23 -8.85 7.80 -6.15
C LEU A 23 -9.40 8.02 -4.73
N TRP A 24 -9.25 9.25 -4.23
CA TRP A 24 -9.72 9.65 -2.89
C TRP A 24 -8.89 9.17 -1.70
N LEU A 25 -7.55 9.12 -1.85
CA LEU A 25 -6.65 9.05 -0.70
C LEU A 25 -6.79 10.32 0.16
N ARG A 26 -6.98 10.18 1.47
CA ARG A 26 -7.15 11.32 2.39
C ARG A 26 -6.30 11.19 3.64
N ASP A 27 -6.09 12.31 4.32
CA ASP A 27 -5.47 12.41 5.64
C ASP A 27 -4.14 11.66 5.77
N VAL A 28 -3.30 11.75 4.74
CA VAL A 28 -1.99 11.08 4.68
C VAL A 28 -1.06 11.62 5.78
N LYS A 29 -0.46 10.72 6.56
CA LYS A 29 0.52 11.02 7.61
C LYS A 29 1.70 10.05 7.54
N ILE A 30 2.91 10.59 7.51
CA ILE A 30 4.16 9.82 7.64
C ILE A 30 4.47 9.55 9.12
N SER A 31 5.02 8.38 9.43
CA SER A 31 5.48 8.03 10.77
C SER A 31 6.69 8.88 11.19
N PRO A 32 6.96 9.05 12.50
CA PRO A 32 8.09 9.85 12.98
C PRO A 32 9.47 9.37 12.47
N ASP A 33 9.62 8.05 12.33
CA ASP A 33 10.83 7.42 11.79
C ASP A 33 10.92 7.46 10.25
N GLY A 34 9.87 7.95 9.58
CA GLY A 34 9.80 8.04 8.12
C GLY A 34 9.59 6.72 7.39
N GLN A 35 9.43 5.59 8.09
CA GLN A 35 9.38 4.26 7.47
C GLN A 35 7.98 3.84 6.99
N GLN A 36 6.93 4.47 7.49
CA GLN A 36 5.54 4.08 7.25
C GLN A 36 4.65 5.28 6.95
N ILE A 37 3.57 5.04 6.22
CA ILE A 37 2.54 6.02 5.88
C ILE A 37 1.18 5.46 6.33
N ALA A 38 0.42 6.27 7.06
CA ALA A 38 -0.98 6.02 7.38
C ALA A 38 -1.86 6.95 6.55
N PHE A 39 -3.02 6.46 6.11
CA PHE A 39 -3.96 7.23 5.30
C PHE A 39 -5.39 6.71 5.46
N CYS A 40 -6.37 7.56 5.16
CA CYS A 40 -7.77 7.17 5.05
C CYS A 40 -8.09 6.77 3.60
N TYR A 41 -8.78 5.64 3.43
CA TYR A 41 -9.31 5.18 2.15
C TYR A 41 -10.63 4.44 2.37
N LYS A 42 -11.66 4.79 1.60
CA LYS A 42 -13.00 4.17 1.68
C LYS A 42 -13.65 4.16 3.08
N GLY A 43 -13.22 5.06 3.97
CA GLY A 43 -13.75 5.18 5.32
C GLY A 43 -12.96 4.43 6.38
N ASP A 44 -11.90 3.72 6.01
CA ASP A 44 -11.02 3.04 6.94
C ASP A 44 -9.61 3.62 6.93
N ILE A 45 -8.86 3.36 8.00
CA ILE A 45 -7.43 3.68 8.08
C ILE A 45 -6.62 2.52 7.53
N TYR A 46 -5.68 2.85 6.66
CA TYR A 46 -4.70 1.94 6.09
C TYR A 46 -3.28 2.37 6.44
N LYS A 47 -2.35 1.43 6.32
CA LYS A 47 -0.92 1.61 6.54
C LYS A 47 -0.10 0.97 5.42
N VAL A 48 0.94 1.64 4.96
CA VAL A 48 1.87 1.13 3.95
C VAL A 48 3.30 1.54 4.30
N ALA A 49 4.30 0.83 3.79
CA ALA A 49 5.69 1.28 3.91
C ALA A 49 5.91 2.56 3.08
N ALA A 50 6.84 3.41 3.51
CA ALA A 50 7.11 4.69 2.85
C ALA A 50 7.73 4.55 1.45
N ASP A 51 8.39 3.42 1.18
CA ASP A 51 8.88 3.03 -0.15
C ASP A 51 7.79 2.38 -1.04
N GLY A 52 6.58 2.24 -0.51
CA GLY A 52 5.41 1.73 -1.22
C GLY A 52 5.12 0.25 -0.95
N GLY A 53 4.44 -0.40 -1.89
CA GLY A 53 4.00 -1.79 -1.76
C GLY A 53 2.56 -1.92 -1.28
N LYS A 54 2.25 -3.07 -0.65
CA LYS A 54 0.87 -3.44 -0.30
C LYS A 54 0.42 -2.75 0.99
N ALA A 55 -0.65 -1.97 0.91
CA ALA A 55 -1.28 -1.39 2.08
C ALA A 55 -2.04 -2.44 2.91
N VAL A 56 -2.02 -2.26 4.23
CA VAL A 56 -2.71 -3.07 5.24
C VAL A 56 -3.81 -2.24 5.87
N GLN A 57 -5.02 -2.78 5.93
CA GLN A 57 -6.16 -2.15 6.60
C GLN A 57 -6.02 -2.29 8.13
N LEU A 58 -6.21 -1.20 8.87
CA LEU A 58 -6.09 -1.15 10.33
C LEU A 58 -7.44 -1.06 11.04
N THR A 59 -8.45 -0.46 10.42
CA THR A 59 -9.82 -0.35 10.97
C THR A 59 -10.80 -1.08 10.06
N THR A 60 -11.89 -1.58 10.64
CA THR A 60 -12.92 -2.37 9.93
C THR A 60 -14.31 -2.14 10.54
N GLN A 61 -14.52 -0.98 11.15
CA GLN A 61 -15.79 -0.68 11.84
C GLN A 61 -16.78 -0.08 10.85
N GLU A 62 -18.05 0.01 11.23
CA GLU A 62 -19.07 0.66 10.38
C GLU A 62 -18.95 2.19 10.35
N SER A 63 -18.21 2.78 11.30
CA SER A 63 -17.93 4.20 11.34
C SER A 63 -16.95 4.63 10.26
N TYR A 64 -16.95 5.93 9.95
CA TYR A 64 -15.94 6.53 9.07
C TYR A 64 -14.74 6.95 9.90
N GLU A 65 -13.62 6.26 9.75
CA GLU A 65 -12.35 6.63 10.40
C GLU A 65 -11.52 7.56 9.52
N SER A 66 -10.96 8.59 10.14
CA SER A 66 -10.21 9.65 9.47
C SER A 66 -9.17 10.26 10.40
N SER A 67 -8.30 11.10 9.85
CA SER A 67 -7.27 11.83 10.62
C SER A 67 -6.40 10.95 11.53
N PRO A 68 -5.72 9.92 10.98
CA PRO A 68 -4.82 9.08 11.78
C PRO A 68 -3.71 9.94 12.41
N VAL A 69 -3.23 9.53 13.58
CA VAL A 69 -2.07 10.12 14.25
C VAL A 69 -1.10 9.03 14.63
N TRP A 70 0.18 9.30 14.43
CA TRP A 70 1.24 8.41 14.88
C TRP A 70 1.59 8.69 16.33
N SER A 71 1.88 7.63 17.07
CA SER A 71 2.58 7.77 18.34
C SER A 71 3.98 8.34 18.08
N PRO A 72 4.52 9.22 18.94
CA PRO A 72 5.82 9.85 18.73
C PRO A 72 7.02 8.93 18.97
N ASP A 73 6.79 7.71 19.50
CA ASP A 73 7.79 6.73 19.93
C ASP A 73 8.03 5.58 18.94
#